data_AF-K1S807-F1
#
_entry.id   AF-K1S807-F1
#
_cell.length_a   1.000
_cell.length_b   1.000
_cell.length_c   1.000
_cell.angle_alpha   90.00
_cell.angle_beta   90.00
_cell.angle_gamma   90.00
#
_symmetry.space_group_name_H-M   'P 1'
#
loop_
_entity.id
_entity.type
_entity.pdbx_description
1 polymer ?
#
loop_
_entity_poly.entity_id
_entity_poly.type
_entity_poly.pdbx_seq_one_letter_code
_entity_poly.pdbx_strand_id
1 'polypeptide(L)'
;MQGYSGPKLFNQDTGEKAWGLDFDKVKEHVLNDYGKELANGAKEYAKGNPDPLVDTLGTILLDVMDPIACNADGSSKYNLDTFPKGAEATRMSTLIANGQEEYIGEKPIMTGFVEKLTQQGVENAADYIFIYTNDWRKGQAQYAKDIDAYIDEVRALTGSDKVDIYGLSFGGQCGASYLYYYGEKAKVHKACLNVPAIGGTNMVGDPLLGNDITLDFPTILQFVEIGFRSENEWEWILEFLSSLTGGYQNLNKISQSRRAEIHCGLH
;
A
#
# COMPACT_ATOMS: atom_id res chain seq x y z
N MET A 1 -9.71 -5.97 -8.16
CA MET A 1 -8.95 -4.73 -7.90
C MET A 1 -8.43 -4.78 -6.47
N GLN A 2 -7.13 -4.59 -6.29
CA GLN A 2 -6.44 -4.84 -5.02
C GLN A 2 -6.69 -3.73 -3.99
N GLY A 3 -6.63 -4.08 -2.70
CA GLY A 3 -6.61 -3.09 -1.61
C GLY A 3 -5.24 -2.42 -1.49
N TYR A 4 -5.22 -1.21 -0.90
CA TYR A 4 -4.02 -0.41 -0.68
C TYR A 4 -3.18 -0.16 -1.94
N SER A 5 -1.94 0.30 -1.77
CA SER A 5 -0.86 0.30 -2.76
C SER A 5 -0.36 -1.12 -3.05
N GLY A 6 -1.29 -2.05 -3.36
CA GLY A 6 -1.02 -3.48 -3.54
C GLY A 6 -0.18 -3.82 -4.77
N PRO A 7 -0.43 -3.23 -5.95
CA PRO A 7 0.41 -3.47 -7.12
C PRO A 7 1.85 -2.99 -6.90
N LYS A 8 2.82 -3.86 -7.21
CA LYS A 8 4.24 -3.54 -7.20
C LYS A 8 4.57 -2.57 -8.34
N LEU A 9 5.51 -1.66 -8.09
CA LEU A 9 6.04 -0.72 -9.08
C LEU A 9 7.50 -1.05 -9.35
N PHE A 10 7.89 -0.94 -10.62
CA PHE A 10 9.23 -1.22 -11.10
C PHE A 10 9.75 -0.04 -11.88
N ASN A 11 10.98 0.37 -11.61
CA ASN A 11 11.69 1.33 -12.41
C ASN A 11 12.02 0.69 -13.76
N GLN A 12 11.53 1.27 -14.85
CA GLN A 12 11.69 0.72 -16.19
C GLN A 12 13.10 0.95 -16.75
N ASP A 13 13.84 1.92 -16.21
CA ASP A 13 15.19 2.23 -16.65
C ASP A 13 16.22 1.27 -16.01
N THR A 14 15.98 0.86 -14.75
CA THR A 14 16.89 -0.04 -14.01
C THR A 14 16.39 -1.49 -13.89
N GLY A 15 15.09 -1.72 -14.06
CA GLY A 15 14.43 -2.99 -13.79
C GLY A 15 14.20 -3.27 -12.30
N GLU A 16 14.60 -2.36 -11.42
CA GLU A 16 14.51 -2.55 -9.97
C GLU A 16 13.09 -2.31 -9.46
N LYS A 17 12.72 -3.07 -8.42
CA LYS A 17 11.44 -2.91 -7.72
C LYS A 17 11.49 -1.60 -6.90
N ALA A 18 10.70 -0.62 -7.33
CA ALA A 18 10.54 0.67 -6.63
C ALA A 18 9.48 0.60 -5.51
N TRP A 19 8.51 -0.33 -5.60
CA TRP A 19 7.46 -0.50 -4.59
C TRP A 19 7.08 -1.96 -4.33
N GLY A 20 6.62 -2.22 -3.12
CA GLY A 20 6.46 -3.55 -2.53
C GLY A 20 7.68 -3.85 -1.67
N LEU A 21 7.88 -3.00 -0.65
CA LEU A 21 9.09 -2.90 0.18
C LEU A 21 9.57 -4.28 0.62
N ASP A 22 10.88 -4.49 0.50
CA ASP A 22 11.58 -5.65 1.03
C ASP A 22 12.22 -5.20 2.34
N PHE A 23 11.59 -5.52 3.47
CA PHE A 23 11.97 -4.94 4.75
C PHE A 23 13.33 -5.38 5.25
N ASP A 24 13.82 -6.54 4.81
CA ASP A 24 15.20 -6.96 5.10
C ASP A 24 16.20 -6.03 4.41
N LYS A 25 15.92 -5.65 3.15
CA LYS A 25 16.76 -4.68 2.42
C LYS A 25 16.62 -3.27 2.99
N VAL A 26 15.41 -2.84 3.34
CA VAL A 26 15.19 -1.54 3.99
C VAL A 26 15.92 -1.49 5.33
N LYS A 27 15.88 -2.58 6.11
CA LYS A 27 16.61 -2.72 7.36
C LYS A 27 18.10 -2.59 7.18
N GLU A 28 18.67 -3.36 6.26
CA GLU A 28 20.10 -3.34 5.96
C GLU A 28 20.54 -1.93 5.56
N HIS A 29 19.80 -1.29 4.64
CA HIS A 29 20.02 0.08 4.22
C HIS A 29 20.01 1.07 5.39
N VAL A 30 18.95 1.03 6.21
CA VAL A 30 18.80 1.92 7.36
C VAL A 30 19.91 1.75 8.38
N LEU A 31 20.28 0.51 8.72
CA LEU A 31 21.32 0.23 9.71
C LEU A 31 22.71 0.62 9.21
N ASN A 32 23.00 0.38 7.93
CA ASN A 32 24.30 0.68 7.33
C ASN A 32 24.51 2.19 7.16
N ASP A 33 23.48 2.91 6.70
CA ASP A 33 23.62 4.30 6.26
C ASP A 33 23.27 5.30 7.37
N TYR A 34 22.38 4.92 8.30
CA TYR A 34 21.86 5.82 9.34
C TYR A 34 22.05 5.31 10.77
N GLY A 35 22.70 4.17 10.96
CA GLY A 35 22.82 3.52 12.28
C GLY A 35 23.48 4.40 13.35
N LYS A 36 24.44 5.26 12.96
CA LYS A 36 25.14 6.16 13.89
C LYS A 36 24.26 7.34 14.28
N GLU A 37 23.56 7.92 13.31
CA GLU A 37 22.62 9.03 13.44
C GLU A 37 21.46 8.62 14.32
N LEU A 38 20.90 7.43 14.11
CA LEU A 38 19.86 6.84 14.95
C LEU A 38 20.32 6.63 16.39
N ALA A 39 21.53 6.09 16.58
CA ALA A 39 22.10 5.91 17.92
C ALA A 39 22.37 7.25 18.62
N ASN A 40 22.78 8.28 17.89
CA ASN A 40 22.97 9.63 18.42
C ASN A 40 21.63 10.28 18.77
N GLY A 41 20.64 10.19 17.87
CA GLY A 41 19.29 10.68 18.09
C GLY A 41 18.63 10.05 19.31
N ALA A 42 18.79 8.74 19.51
CA ALA A 42 18.29 8.06 20.71
C ALA A 42 18.95 8.55 22.01
N LYS A 43 20.26 8.87 21.97
CA LYS A 43 20.97 9.45 23.13
C LYS A 43 20.46 10.85 23.47
N GLU A 44 20.23 11.69 22.47
CA GLU A 44 19.69 13.04 22.67
C GLU A 44 18.22 12.98 23.12
N TYR A 45 17.44 12.04 22.59
CA TYR A 45 16.08 11.77 23.03
C TYR A 45 16.02 11.41 24.52
N ALA A 46 16.94 10.56 24.99
CA ALA A 46 17.05 10.22 26.42
C ALA A 46 17.42 11.41 27.32
N LYS A 47 17.98 12.48 26.74
CA LYS A 47 18.26 13.76 27.42
C LYS A 47 17.10 14.75 27.31
N GLY A 48 15.98 14.36 26.72
CA GLY A 48 14.79 15.19 26.54
C GLY A 48 14.73 15.97 25.23
N ASN A 49 15.72 15.82 24.34
CA ASN A 49 15.76 16.48 23.04
C ASN A 49 15.39 15.50 21.90
N PRO A 50 14.14 15.53 21.39
CA PRO A 50 13.71 14.60 20.37
C PRO A 50 14.14 14.97 18.94
N ASP A 51 14.50 16.23 18.69
CA ASP A 51 14.67 16.78 17.33
C ASP A 51 15.67 15.97 16.48
N PRO A 52 16.87 15.58 16.99
CA PRO A 52 17.83 14.83 16.17
C PRO A 52 17.31 13.44 15.75
N LEU A 53 16.49 12.82 16.59
CA LEU A 53 15.88 11.52 16.27
C LEU A 53 14.77 11.70 15.22
N VAL A 54 13.93 12.73 15.38
CA VAL A 54 12.86 13.05 14.43
C VAL A 54 13.43 13.41 13.05
N ASP A 55 14.47 14.23 12.99
CA ASP A 55 15.14 14.62 11.74
C ASP A 55 15.75 13.41 11.02
N THR A 56 16.39 12.51 11.78
CA THR A 56 16.97 11.28 11.22
C THR A 56 15.88 10.36 10.66
N LEU A 57 14.79 10.15 11.40
CA LEU A 57 13.66 9.35 10.95
C LEU A 57 12.95 9.96 9.74
N GLY A 58 12.81 11.28 9.69
CA GLY A 58 12.28 12.00 8.54
C GLY A 58 13.16 11.83 7.30
N THR A 59 14.48 11.89 7.46
CA THR A 59 15.43 11.66 6.36
C THR A 59 15.34 10.24 5.82
N ILE A 60 15.33 9.24 6.72
CA ILE A 60 15.16 7.82 6.34
C ILE A 60 13.85 7.61 5.58
N LEU A 61 12.75 8.19 6.07
CA LEU A 61 11.45 8.06 5.41
C LEU A 61 11.49 8.64 3.99
N LEU A 62 12.08 9.82 3.81
CA LEU A 62 12.20 10.45 2.50
C LEU A 62 13.05 9.61 1.55
N ASP A 63 14.15 9.03 2.04
CA ASP A 63 15.05 8.19 1.26
C ASP A 63 14.39 6.86 0.83
N VAL A 64 13.75 6.16 1.78
CA VAL A 64 13.01 4.91 1.49
C VAL A 64 11.83 5.15 0.53
N MET A 65 11.20 6.32 0.60
CA MET A 65 10.07 6.68 -0.26
C MET A 65 10.48 7.37 -1.56
N ASP A 66 11.75 7.78 -1.73
CA ASP A 66 12.22 8.47 -2.93
C ASP A 66 11.93 7.68 -4.22
N PRO A 67 12.12 6.34 -4.30
CA PRO A 67 11.85 5.57 -5.52
C PRO A 67 10.42 5.71 -6.08
N ILE A 68 9.45 6.08 -5.24
CA ILE A 68 8.05 6.29 -5.64
C ILE A 68 7.64 7.76 -5.68
N ALA A 69 8.57 8.68 -5.42
CA ALA A 69 8.30 10.10 -5.33
C ALA A 69 7.72 10.67 -6.64
N CYS A 70 6.89 11.69 -6.48
CA CYS A 70 6.34 12.50 -7.55
C CYS A 70 6.94 13.92 -7.51
N ASN A 71 7.02 14.54 -8.68
CA ASN A 71 7.28 15.97 -8.81
C ASN A 71 6.10 16.78 -8.27
N ALA A 72 6.30 18.09 -8.10
CA ALA A 72 5.28 19.00 -7.56
C ALA A 72 4.00 19.07 -8.42
N ASP A 73 4.08 18.75 -9.72
CA ASP A 73 2.93 18.68 -10.62
C ASP A 73 2.19 17.32 -10.58
N GLY A 74 2.61 16.41 -9.70
CA GLY A 74 2.05 15.07 -9.56
C GLY A 74 2.59 14.05 -10.56
N SER A 75 3.47 14.44 -11.49
CA SER A 75 4.14 13.49 -12.38
C SER A 75 5.16 12.64 -11.61
N SER A 76 5.38 11.40 -12.04
CA SER A 76 6.37 10.52 -11.41
C SER A 76 7.79 11.08 -11.61
N LYS A 77 8.60 11.11 -10.55
CA LYS A 77 10.01 11.50 -10.64
C LYS A 77 10.83 10.48 -11.44
N TYR A 78 10.52 9.20 -11.25
CA TYR A 78 11.15 8.07 -11.93
C TYR A 78 10.22 7.44 -12.96
N ASN A 79 10.79 6.78 -13.98
CA ASN A 79 10.02 6.04 -14.97
C ASN A 79 9.53 4.72 -14.36
N LEU A 80 8.40 4.77 -13.65
CA LEU A 80 7.85 3.61 -12.96
C LEU A 80 6.67 3.01 -13.71
N ASP A 81 6.55 1.70 -13.59
CA ASP A 81 5.42 1.00 -14.15
C ASP A 81 5.02 -0.24 -13.35
N THR A 82 3.83 -0.76 -13.61
CA THR A 82 3.37 -2.01 -13.00
C THR A 82 3.81 -3.23 -13.79
N PHE A 83 3.96 -4.34 -13.08
CA PHE A 83 4.10 -5.67 -13.66
C PHE A 83 3.30 -6.69 -12.83
N PRO A 84 2.65 -7.68 -13.46
CA PRO A 84 2.44 -7.84 -14.91
C PRO A 84 1.34 -6.91 -15.45
N LYS A 85 1.23 -6.84 -16.78
CA LYS A 85 0.32 -5.93 -17.49
C LYS A 85 -0.56 -6.63 -18.52
N GLY A 86 -1.79 -6.12 -18.61
CA GLY A 86 -2.78 -6.56 -19.57
C GLY A 86 -3.47 -7.85 -19.17
N ALA A 87 -4.71 -8.03 -19.64
CA ALA A 87 -5.62 -9.05 -19.14
C ALA A 87 -5.06 -10.48 -19.21
N GLU A 88 -4.29 -10.82 -20.24
CA GLU A 88 -3.73 -12.16 -20.38
C GLU A 88 -2.62 -12.46 -19.35
N ALA A 89 -1.70 -11.52 -19.14
CA ALA A 89 -0.57 -11.70 -18.23
C ALA A 89 -1.01 -11.63 -16.75
N THR A 90 -2.13 -10.98 -16.47
CA THR A 90 -2.70 -10.85 -15.12
C THR A 90 -3.86 -11.83 -14.85
N ARG A 91 -4.20 -12.70 -15.81
CA ARG A 91 -5.13 -13.82 -15.60
C ARG A 91 -4.52 -14.78 -14.57
N MET A 92 -5.32 -15.21 -13.61
CA MET A 92 -4.85 -16.02 -12.49
C MET A 92 -4.22 -17.34 -12.94
N SER A 93 -4.78 -18.02 -13.94
CA SER A 93 -4.18 -19.24 -14.49
C SER A 93 -2.83 -18.99 -15.17
N THR A 94 -2.67 -17.88 -15.91
CA THR A 94 -1.38 -17.47 -16.51
C THR A 94 -0.34 -17.21 -15.42
N LEU A 95 -0.71 -16.49 -14.36
CA LEU A 95 0.16 -16.23 -13.22
C LEU A 95 0.63 -17.54 -12.56
N ILE A 96 -0.29 -18.48 -12.33
CA ILE A 96 0.04 -19.80 -11.76
C ILE A 96 0.97 -20.58 -12.70
N ALA A 97 0.65 -20.64 -14.00
CA ALA A 97 1.45 -21.36 -14.99
C ALA A 97 2.89 -20.82 -15.08
N ASN A 98 3.07 -19.51 -14.84
CA ASN A 98 4.38 -18.86 -14.88
C ASN A 98 5.13 -18.88 -13.54
N GLY A 99 4.55 -19.45 -12.46
CA GLY A 99 5.13 -19.38 -11.12
C GLY A 99 5.19 -17.96 -10.56
N GLN A 100 4.19 -17.15 -10.91
CA GLN A 100 4.06 -15.72 -10.60
C GLN A 100 2.92 -15.45 -9.61
N GLU A 101 2.65 -16.39 -8.70
CA GLU A 101 1.53 -16.27 -7.76
C GLU A 101 1.67 -15.11 -6.77
N GLU A 102 2.87 -14.54 -6.60
CA GLU A 102 3.11 -13.35 -5.78
C GLU A 102 2.45 -12.07 -6.33
N TYR A 103 1.95 -12.11 -7.57
CA TYR A 103 1.17 -11.02 -8.18
C TYR A 103 -0.34 -11.25 -8.10
N ILE A 104 -0.78 -12.38 -7.53
CA ILE A 104 -2.20 -12.61 -7.26
C ILE A 104 -2.58 -11.83 -6.00
N GLY A 105 -3.09 -10.62 -6.20
CA GLY A 105 -3.59 -9.78 -5.11
C GLY A 105 -4.78 -10.44 -4.39
N GLU A 106 -4.82 -10.31 -3.06
CA GLU A 106 -5.85 -10.93 -2.20
C GLU A 106 -6.02 -12.43 -2.47
N LYS A 107 -4.90 -13.16 -2.60
CA LYS A 107 -4.86 -14.58 -3.00
C LYS A 107 -5.92 -15.47 -2.33
N PRO A 108 -6.17 -15.41 -1.01
CA PRO A 108 -7.23 -16.22 -0.38
C PRO A 108 -8.63 -15.92 -0.94
N ILE A 109 -8.95 -14.65 -1.23
CA ILE A 109 -10.23 -14.23 -1.79
C ILE A 109 -10.35 -14.71 -3.24
N MET A 110 -9.30 -14.53 -4.05
CA MET A 110 -9.28 -14.94 -5.45
C MET A 110 -9.42 -16.47 -5.59
N THR A 111 -8.70 -17.24 -4.77
CA THR A 111 -8.86 -18.70 -4.69
C THR A 111 -10.28 -19.08 -4.29
N GLY A 112 -10.90 -18.38 -3.32
CA GLY A 112 -12.29 -18.59 -2.96
C GLY A 112 -13.27 -18.37 -4.12
N PHE A 113 -13.02 -17.40 -5.01
CA PHE A 113 -13.82 -17.25 -6.23
C PHE A 113 -13.64 -18.42 -7.20
N VAL A 114 -12.40 -18.88 -7.42
CA VAL A 114 -12.12 -20.06 -8.25
C VAL A 114 -12.85 -21.29 -7.73
N GLU A 115 -12.78 -21.54 -6.42
CA GLU A 115 -13.49 -22.65 -5.77
C GLU A 115 -15.00 -22.57 -5.96
N LYS A 116 -15.60 -21.38 -5.80
CA LYS A 116 -17.03 -21.17 -6.00
C LYS A 116 -17.47 -21.38 -7.44
N LEU A 117 -16.72 -20.87 -8.41
CA LEU A 117 -16.99 -21.10 -9.83
C LEU A 117 -16.86 -22.59 -10.19
N THR A 118 -15.85 -23.27 -9.64
CA THR A 118 -15.66 -24.71 -9.85
C THR A 118 -16.83 -25.52 -9.27
N GLN A 119 -17.30 -25.16 -8.06
CA GLN A 119 -18.50 -25.76 -7.44
C GLN A 119 -19.78 -25.55 -8.27
N GLN A 120 -19.82 -24.50 -9.09
CA GLN A 120 -20.91 -24.21 -10.02
C GLN A 120 -20.74 -24.91 -11.38
N GLY A 121 -19.70 -25.73 -11.55
CA GLY A 121 -19.44 -26.47 -12.79
C GLY A 121 -18.68 -25.68 -13.86
N VAL A 122 -18.06 -24.55 -13.50
CA VAL A 122 -17.21 -23.80 -14.43
C VAL A 122 -15.86 -24.50 -14.56
N GLU A 123 -15.61 -25.09 -15.73
CA GLU A 123 -14.30 -25.61 -16.09
C GLU A 123 -13.29 -24.48 -16.24
N ASN A 124 -12.03 -24.73 -15.84
CA ASN A 124 -10.94 -23.75 -15.87
C ASN A 124 -11.30 -22.42 -15.18
N ALA A 125 -11.96 -22.47 -14.01
CA ALA A 125 -12.43 -21.29 -13.28
C ALA A 125 -11.37 -20.20 -13.06
N ALA A 126 -10.09 -20.55 -12.94
CA ALA A 126 -8.98 -19.59 -12.82
C ALA A 126 -8.77 -18.72 -14.09
N ASP A 127 -9.25 -19.14 -15.26
CA ASP A 127 -9.20 -18.36 -16.50
C ASP A 127 -10.13 -17.14 -16.48
N TYR A 128 -11.09 -17.13 -15.55
CA TYR A 128 -12.08 -16.07 -15.38
C TYR A 128 -11.74 -15.10 -14.25
N ILE A 129 -10.59 -15.26 -13.59
CA ILE A 129 -10.11 -14.36 -12.53
C ILE A 129 -8.96 -13.51 -13.07
N PHE A 130 -9.13 -12.19 -13.03
CA PHE A 130 -8.20 -11.21 -13.60
C PHE A 130 -7.73 -10.20 -12.55
N ILE A 131 -6.42 -10.05 -12.40
CA ILE A 131 -5.83 -9.15 -11.40
C ILE A 131 -5.48 -7.80 -12.03
N TYR A 132 -6.36 -6.82 -11.86
CA TYR A 132 -6.04 -5.46 -12.30
C TYR A 132 -4.87 -4.89 -11.49
N THR A 133 -3.81 -4.48 -12.20
CA THR A 133 -2.64 -3.78 -11.67
C THR A 133 -2.66 -2.34 -12.17
N ASN A 134 -2.42 -1.38 -11.27
CA ASN A 134 -2.34 0.04 -11.62
C ASN A 134 -1.26 0.75 -10.82
N ASP A 135 -0.73 1.83 -11.39
CA ASP A 135 0.11 2.76 -10.65
C ASP A 135 -0.76 3.58 -9.70
N TRP A 136 -0.84 3.14 -8.45
CA TRP A 136 -1.67 3.68 -7.37
C TRP A 136 -1.29 5.12 -6.95
N ARG A 137 -0.32 5.75 -7.62
CA ARG A 137 0.01 7.18 -7.43
C ARG A 137 -0.78 8.12 -8.34
N LYS A 138 -1.42 7.57 -9.38
CA LYS A 138 -2.18 8.36 -10.38
C LYS A 138 -3.51 8.92 -9.82
N GLY A 139 -4.20 9.75 -10.61
CA GLY A 139 -5.49 10.30 -10.23
C GLY A 139 -6.69 9.38 -10.55
N GLN A 140 -7.82 9.62 -9.90
CA GLN A 140 -9.05 8.84 -10.04
C GLN A 140 -9.59 8.77 -11.48
N ALA A 141 -9.51 9.87 -12.22
CA ALA A 141 -9.92 9.90 -13.64
C ALA A 141 -9.03 8.99 -14.51
N GLN A 142 -7.73 8.92 -14.20
CA GLN A 142 -6.80 8.05 -14.91
C GLN A 142 -7.06 6.58 -14.57
N TYR A 143 -7.36 6.24 -13.31
CA TYR A 143 -7.79 4.89 -12.94
C TYR A 143 -9.04 4.46 -13.69
N ALA A 144 -10.06 5.31 -13.75
CA ALA A 144 -11.28 5.00 -14.46
C ALA A 144 -11.01 4.68 -15.94
N LYS A 145 -10.14 5.46 -16.59
CA LYS A 145 -9.75 5.24 -17.99
C LYS A 145 -8.97 3.93 -18.17
N ASP A 146 -8.00 3.66 -17.30
CA ASP A 146 -7.17 2.47 -17.37
C ASP A 146 -7.99 1.20 -17.07
N ILE A 147 -8.96 1.27 -16.16
CA ILE A 147 -9.93 0.19 -15.89
C ILE A 147 -10.81 -0.06 -17.11
N ASP A 148 -11.33 0.99 -17.77
CA ASP A 148 -12.17 0.84 -18.96
C ASP A 148 -11.44 0.10 -20.09
N ALA A 149 -10.17 0.46 -20.33
CA ALA A 149 -9.32 -0.22 -21.30
C ALA A 149 -9.05 -1.69 -20.90
N TYR A 150 -8.73 -1.94 -19.63
CA TYR A 150 -8.48 -3.29 -19.13
C TYR A 150 -9.74 -4.18 -19.20
N ILE A 151 -10.94 -3.63 -18.96
CA ILE A 151 -12.20 -4.35 -19.15
C ILE A 151 -12.40 -4.74 -20.62
N ASP A 152 -12.02 -3.89 -21.57
CA ASP A 152 -12.08 -4.23 -22.99
C ASP A 152 -11.12 -5.36 -23.35
N GLU A 153 -9.91 -5.38 -22.78
CA GLU A 153 -8.98 -6.50 -22.94
C GLU A 153 -9.55 -7.81 -22.38
N VAL A 154 -10.11 -7.79 -21.16
CA VAL A 154 -10.75 -8.97 -20.54
C VAL A 154 -11.89 -9.49 -21.40
N ARG A 155 -12.75 -8.60 -21.91
CA ARG A 155 -13.88 -8.98 -22.76
C ARG A 155 -13.42 -9.55 -24.10
N ALA A 156 -12.40 -8.95 -24.72
CA ALA A 156 -11.81 -9.47 -25.95
C ALA A 156 -11.20 -10.86 -25.75
N LEU A 157 -10.51 -11.08 -24.63
CA LEU A 157 -9.84 -12.34 -24.32
C LEU A 157 -10.81 -13.46 -23.91
N THR A 158 -11.92 -13.13 -23.26
CA THR A 158 -12.90 -14.12 -22.78
C THR A 158 -14.10 -14.31 -23.71
N GLY A 159 -14.33 -13.38 -24.66
CA GLY A 159 -15.56 -13.31 -25.44
C GLY A 159 -16.79 -12.87 -24.65
N SER A 160 -16.61 -12.36 -23.42
CA SER A 160 -17.74 -11.97 -22.55
C SER A 160 -18.30 -10.61 -22.92
N ASP A 161 -19.63 -10.47 -22.89
CA ASP A 161 -20.30 -9.18 -23.11
C ASP A 161 -20.02 -8.18 -21.99
N LYS A 162 -19.91 -8.66 -20.75
CA LYS A 162 -19.71 -7.87 -19.53
C LYS A 162 -18.77 -8.57 -18.56
N VAL A 163 -18.24 -7.81 -17.62
CA VAL A 163 -17.42 -8.34 -16.50
C VAL A 163 -18.09 -8.07 -15.15
N ASP A 164 -17.70 -8.86 -14.15
CA ASP A 164 -17.98 -8.54 -12.75
C ASP A 164 -16.74 -7.87 -12.13
N ILE A 165 -16.96 -6.81 -11.34
CA ILE A 165 -15.90 -6.09 -10.63
C ILE A 165 -15.93 -6.49 -9.16
N TYR A 166 -14.79 -6.91 -8.64
CA TYR A 166 -14.52 -6.96 -7.21
C TYR A 166 -13.43 -5.94 -6.86
N GLY A 167 -13.72 -5.05 -5.90
CA GLY A 167 -12.75 -4.07 -5.40
C GLY A 167 -12.73 -4.04 -3.88
N LEU A 168 -11.54 -4.14 -3.29
CA LEU A 168 -11.33 -4.06 -1.84
C LEU A 168 -10.71 -2.69 -1.48
N SER A 169 -11.20 -2.00 -0.45
CA SER A 169 -10.56 -0.77 0.07
C SER A 169 -10.28 0.27 -1.03
N PHE A 170 -9.02 0.63 -1.28
CA PHE A 170 -8.60 1.48 -2.40
C PHE A 170 -9.04 0.94 -3.77
N GLY A 171 -8.93 -0.36 -4.02
CA GLY A 171 -9.49 -0.99 -5.23
C GLY A 171 -11.01 -0.81 -5.34
N GLY A 172 -11.72 -0.70 -4.21
CA GLY A 172 -13.13 -0.32 -4.17
C GLY A 172 -13.37 1.14 -4.59
N GLN A 173 -12.48 2.06 -4.18
CA GLN A 173 -12.48 3.45 -4.65
C GLN A 173 -12.23 3.52 -6.17
N CYS A 174 -11.22 2.80 -6.68
CA CYS A 174 -10.94 2.72 -8.11
C CYS A 174 -12.16 2.20 -8.90
N GLY A 175 -12.81 1.15 -8.39
CA GLY A 175 -14.04 0.61 -8.96
C GLY A 175 -15.19 1.64 -8.96
N ALA A 176 -15.37 2.38 -7.88
CA ALA A 176 -16.37 3.46 -7.80
C ALA A 176 -16.06 4.59 -8.80
N SER A 177 -14.79 5.00 -8.93
CA SER A 177 -14.35 5.98 -9.92
C SER A 177 -14.66 5.53 -11.35
N TYR A 178 -14.39 4.27 -11.70
CA TYR A 178 -14.77 3.72 -13.00
C TYR A 178 -16.29 3.80 -13.23
N LEU A 179 -17.10 3.37 -12.26
CA LEU A 179 -18.56 3.40 -12.39
C LEU A 179 -19.10 4.82 -12.57
N TYR A 180 -18.48 5.81 -11.91
CA TYR A 180 -18.84 7.22 -12.06
C TYR A 180 -18.53 7.77 -13.47
N TYR A 181 -17.34 7.49 -14.01
CA TYR A 181 -16.89 8.06 -15.29
C TYR A 181 -17.33 7.27 -16.53
N TYR A 182 -17.55 5.96 -16.41
CA TYR A 182 -17.75 5.06 -17.55
C TYR A 182 -18.89 4.06 -17.34
N GLY A 183 -19.66 4.18 -16.25
CA GLY A 183 -20.77 3.28 -15.94
C GLY A 183 -21.83 3.23 -17.05
N GLU A 184 -22.05 4.35 -17.77
CA GLU A 184 -23.03 4.38 -18.86
C GLU A 184 -22.66 3.48 -20.05
N LYS A 185 -21.38 3.08 -20.18
CA LYS A 185 -20.95 2.13 -21.22
C LYS A 185 -21.51 0.72 -20.99
N ALA A 186 -22.10 0.45 -19.82
CA ALA A 186 -22.81 -0.79 -19.50
C ALA A 186 -21.98 -2.09 -19.66
N LYS A 187 -20.64 -2.01 -19.56
CA LYS A 187 -19.70 -3.15 -19.66
C LYS A 187 -19.62 -3.99 -18.38
N VAL A 188 -20.24 -3.54 -17.28
CA VAL A 188 -20.22 -4.23 -15.99
C VAL A 188 -21.57 -4.84 -15.70
N HIS A 189 -21.58 -6.10 -15.27
CA HIS A 189 -22.79 -6.82 -14.88
C HIS A 189 -23.05 -6.64 -13.37
N LYS A 190 -22.07 -6.95 -12.52
CA LYS A 190 -22.11 -6.68 -11.08
C LYS A 190 -20.83 -6.01 -10.61
N ALA A 191 -20.97 -5.14 -9.61
CA ALA A 191 -19.84 -4.58 -8.87
C ALA A 191 -20.00 -4.87 -7.39
N CYS A 192 -19.03 -5.55 -6.80
CA CYS A 192 -18.91 -5.78 -5.36
C CYS A 192 -17.73 -4.95 -4.85
N LEU A 193 -18.05 -3.86 -4.15
CA LEU A 193 -17.06 -2.96 -3.55
C LEU A 193 -17.01 -3.25 -2.05
N ASN A 194 -15.99 -4.00 -1.62
CA ASN A 194 -15.80 -4.42 -0.24
C ASN A 194 -15.00 -3.36 0.53
N VAL A 195 -15.55 -2.88 1.65
CA VAL A 195 -14.99 -1.81 2.51
C VAL A 195 -14.37 -0.65 1.71
N PRO A 196 -15.08 -0.07 0.73
CA PRO A 196 -14.44 0.78 -0.27
C PRO A 196 -14.13 2.17 0.29
N ALA A 197 -12.91 2.65 0.04
CA ALA A 197 -12.44 3.96 0.49
C ALA A 197 -12.98 5.12 -0.39
N ILE A 198 -14.28 5.10 -0.71
CA ILE A 198 -14.91 6.02 -1.69
C ILE A 198 -14.78 7.48 -1.24
N GLY A 199 -15.00 7.75 0.05
CA GLY A 199 -14.85 9.07 0.66
C GLY A 199 -13.42 9.40 1.09
N GLY A 200 -12.45 8.55 0.77
CA GLY A 200 -11.09 8.64 1.31
C GLY A 200 -11.00 8.16 2.76
N THR A 201 -9.88 8.48 3.39
CA THR A 201 -9.60 8.18 4.80
C THR A 201 -8.93 9.39 5.46
N ASN A 202 -9.34 9.71 6.68
CA ASN A 202 -8.74 10.80 7.47
C ASN A 202 -7.25 10.55 7.75
N MET A 203 -6.83 9.29 7.72
CA MET A 203 -5.45 8.87 7.91
C MET A 203 -4.45 9.51 6.93
N VAL A 204 -4.90 9.83 5.72
CA VAL A 204 -4.11 10.56 4.71
C VAL A 204 -4.59 12.01 4.59
N GLY A 205 -5.88 12.27 4.84
CA GLY A 205 -6.46 13.61 4.75
C GLY A 205 -5.94 14.59 5.81
N ASP A 206 -5.83 14.16 7.07
CA ASP A 206 -5.38 15.02 8.17
C ASP A 206 -3.96 15.58 7.99
N PRO A 207 -2.92 14.78 7.63
CA PRO A 207 -1.59 15.33 7.32
C PRO A 207 -1.62 16.39 6.21
N LEU A 208 -2.36 16.13 5.14
CA LEU A 208 -2.38 16.99 3.95
C LEU A 208 -3.13 18.30 4.18
N LEU A 209 -4.06 18.30 5.14
CA LEU A 209 -4.83 19.49 5.53
C LEU A 209 -4.14 20.29 6.65
N GLY A 210 -2.96 19.87 7.09
CA GLY A 210 -2.24 20.50 8.21
C GLY A 210 -2.92 20.29 9.55
N ASN A 211 -3.82 19.31 9.65
CA ASN A 211 -4.39 18.90 10.92
C ASN A 211 -3.35 18.11 11.70
N ASP A 212 -3.28 18.32 13.01
CA ASP A 212 -2.44 17.52 13.87
C ASP A 212 -2.88 16.05 13.76
N ILE A 213 -2.02 15.23 13.16
CA ILE A 213 -2.15 13.79 13.35
C ILE A 213 -1.71 13.53 14.77
N THR A 214 -2.64 13.14 15.62
CA THR A 214 -2.27 12.50 16.88
C THR A 214 -1.72 11.13 16.52
N LEU A 215 -0.43 11.11 16.22
CA LEU A 215 0.37 9.93 15.96
C LEU A 215 0.51 9.17 17.29
N ASP A 216 -0.54 8.42 17.64
CA ASP A 216 -0.43 7.41 18.68
C ASP A 216 0.49 6.32 18.11
N PHE A 217 1.76 6.34 18.50
CA PHE A 217 2.75 5.36 18.07
C PHE A 217 2.22 3.91 18.13
N PRO A 218 1.49 3.49 19.18
CA PRO A 218 0.75 2.22 19.19
C PRO A 218 -0.26 2.04 18.05
N THR A 219 -1.03 3.07 17.69
CA THR A 219 -1.97 3.07 16.55
C THR A 219 -1.26 3.12 15.20
N ILE A 220 -0.11 3.79 15.07
CA ILE A 220 0.75 3.72 13.86
C ILE A 220 1.33 2.33 13.73
N LEU A 221 1.81 1.74 14.82
CA LEU A 221 2.27 0.37 14.85
C LEU A 221 1.14 -0.59 14.49
N GLN A 222 -0.07 -0.39 15.01
CA GLN A 222 -1.25 -1.13 14.57
C GLN A 222 -1.60 -0.87 13.11
N PHE A 223 -1.47 0.34 12.57
CA PHE A 223 -1.75 0.64 11.18
C PHE A 223 -0.67 0.06 10.24
N VAL A 224 0.59 0.06 10.66
CA VAL A 224 1.69 -0.62 9.98
C VAL A 224 1.46 -2.14 10.05
N GLU A 225 1.08 -2.70 11.21
CA GLU A 225 0.68 -4.10 11.38
C GLU A 225 -0.56 -4.48 10.53
N ILE A 226 -1.54 -3.59 10.40
CA ILE A 226 -2.79 -3.81 9.65
C ILE A 226 -2.61 -3.57 8.14
N GLY A 227 -1.79 -2.60 7.74
CA GLY A 227 -1.52 -2.21 6.36
C GLY A 227 -0.43 -3.05 5.67
N PHE A 228 0.49 -3.64 6.45
CA PHE A 228 1.59 -4.47 5.97
C PHE A 228 1.47 -5.91 6.49
N ARG A 229 0.31 -6.58 6.27
CA ARG A 229 0.03 -7.98 6.68
C ARG A 229 0.93 -9.05 5.99
N SER A 230 2.25 -8.90 6.03
CA SER A 230 3.23 -9.97 6.16
C SER A 230 3.82 -9.88 7.57
N GLU A 231 3.25 -10.66 8.47
CA GLU A 231 3.63 -10.73 9.88
C GLU A 231 5.13 -11.14 10.01
N ASN A 232 5.86 -10.45 10.90
CA ASN A 232 7.25 -10.65 11.39
C ASN A 232 8.33 -9.63 10.92
N GLU A 233 8.07 -8.79 9.93
CA GLU A 233 9.13 -8.00 9.27
C GLU A 233 9.54 -6.68 9.97
N TRP A 234 8.84 -6.32 11.05
CA TRP A 234 8.96 -4.99 11.69
C TRP A 234 9.37 -5.03 13.17
N GLU A 235 9.39 -6.20 13.79
CA GLU A 235 9.80 -6.36 15.19
C GLU A 235 11.20 -5.81 15.43
N TRP A 236 12.08 -5.91 14.42
CA TRP A 236 13.45 -5.42 14.51
C TRP A 236 13.56 -3.90 14.68
N ILE A 237 12.63 -3.09 14.11
CA ILE A 237 12.65 -1.63 14.30
C ILE A 237 12.34 -1.32 15.75
N LEU A 238 11.35 -2.01 16.30
CA LEU A 238 10.95 -1.87 17.68
C LEU A 238 12.02 -2.39 18.64
N GLU A 239 12.65 -3.53 18.33
CA GLU A 239 13.79 -4.07 19.09
C GLU A 239 15.01 -3.15 19.01
N PHE A 240 15.30 -2.59 17.84
CA PHE A 240 16.39 -1.64 17.64
C PHE A 240 16.16 -0.37 18.46
N LEU A 241 15.00 0.28 18.31
CA LEU A 241 14.64 1.47 19.09
C LEU A 241 14.56 1.18 20.59
N SER A 242 14.04 0.01 20.98
CA SER A 242 14.00 -0.46 22.37
C SER A 242 15.40 -0.70 22.94
N SER A 243 16.32 -1.29 22.16
CA SER A 243 17.71 -1.53 22.56
C SER A 243 18.48 -0.21 22.76
N LEU A 244 18.14 0.82 21.99
CA LEU A 244 18.75 2.15 22.07
C LEU A 244 18.18 3.01 23.22
N THR A 245 16.96 2.71 23.69
CA THR A 245 16.24 3.50 24.73
C THR A 245 16.11 2.77 26.08
N GLY A 246 16.67 1.57 26.22
CA GLY A 246 16.66 0.80 27.45
C GLY A 246 15.35 0.05 27.74
N GLY A 247 14.57 -0.27 26.71
CA GLY A 247 13.37 -1.12 26.79
C GLY A 247 12.04 -0.40 26.51
N TYR A 248 11.08 -1.14 25.96
CA TYR A 248 9.69 -0.74 25.66
C TYR A 248 8.96 0.05 26.77
N GLN A 249 9.33 -0.13 28.04
CA GLN A 249 8.69 0.57 29.16
C GLN A 249 8.99 2.08 29.21
N ASN A 250 10.10 2.55 28.61
CA ASN A 250 10.43 3.98 28.60
C ASN A 250 9.67 4.74 27.51
N LEU A 251 9.36 4.13 26.36
CA LEU A 251 8.57 4.76 25.31
C LEU A 251 7.13 5.06 25.77
N ASN A 252 6.51 4.14 26.52
CA ASN A 252 5.18 4.35 27.11
C ASN A 252 5.17 5.33 28.30
N LYS A 253 6.21 5.32 29.16
CA LYS A 253 6.31 6.26 30.28
C LYS A 253 6.56 7.72 29.83
N ILE A 254 7.30 7.92 28.74
CA ILE A 254 7.62 9.25 28.19
C ILE A 254 6.42 9.84 27.39
N SER A 255 5.66 8.99 26.69
CA SER A 255 4.37 9.38 26.07
C SER A 255 3.36 9.88 27.11
N GLN A 256 3.30 9.22 28.28
CA GLN A 256 2.42 9.64 29.38
C GLN A 256 2.90 10.92 30.09
N SER A 257 4.21 11.15 30.23
CA SER A 257 4.72 12.36 30.90
C SER A 257 4.48 13.63 30.08
N ARG A 258 4.52 13.58 28.74
CA ARG A 258 4.20 14.75 27.88
C ARG A 258 2.70 15.04 27.75
N ARG A 259 1.81 14.05 27.94
CA ARG A 259 0.36 14.32 28.09
C ARG A 259 0.05 15.15 29.34
N ALA A 260 0.84 15.02 30.40
CA ALA A 260 0.67 15.79 31.64
C ALA A 260 1.19 17.23 31.52
N GLU A 261 2.27 17.47 30.77
CA GLU A 261 2.80 18.83 30.55
C GLU A 261 1.91 19.69 29.64
N ILE A 262 1.28 19.09 28.63
CA ILE A 262 0.34 19.80 27.74
C ILE A 262 -0.96 20.15 28.47
N HIS A 263 -1.41 19.34 29.43
CA HIS A 263 -2.61 19.62 30.22
C HIS A 263 -2.42 20.71 31.29
N CYS A 264 -1.18 20.97 31.76
CA CYS A 264 -0.89 22.03 32.73
C CYS A 264 -0.56 23.39 32.08
N GLY A 265 -0.44 23.47 30.75
CA GLY A 265 -0.20 24.71 30.01
C GLY A 265 -1.45 25.41 29.47
N LEU A 266 -2.65 24.86 29.73
CA LEU A 266 -3.93 25.43 29.32
C LEU A 266 -4.78 25.80 30.56
N HIS A 267 -4.37 26.87 31.24
CA HIS A 267 -5.24 27.72 32.04
C HIS A 267 -5.01 29.18 31.65
#